data_AF-A0A2V6FDS0-F1
#
_entry.id   AF-A0A2V6FDS0-F1
#
_cell.length_a   1.000
_cell.length_b   1.000
_cell.length_c   1.000
_cell.angle_alpha   90.00
_cell.angle_beta   90.00
_cell.angle_gamma   90.00
#
_symmetry.space_group_name_H-M   'P 1'
#
loop_
_entity.id
_entity.type
_entity.pdbx_description
1 polymer ?
#
loop_
_entity_poly.entity_id
_entity_poly.type
_entity_poly.pdbx_seq_one_letter_code
_entity_poly.pdbx_strand_id
1 'polypeptide(L)'
;EIPSTPEDAAGLLWTAMHCEDPVLFLIPKHMFWAERESAEPIRAVPLGKARKRQAGSDVTLIAWGNTVEKALEAIQQIENEASIELIDLRSISPWDRETIEESVRKTGRVVVAQEDTENCSVGQMIITHLTSQTDLWSKMLSPPILVSKGNVMIGYNPIYEYAALPDGERIVAAIRKSVSMKQQRPVAAAVSAAVERGALEPGPVPSQPATAATNTQSITVPIMGEGIRSAKVVALLKKPGDPIALDDALCEVETDKAVYPIESSFAGRMGEWKVEVGATVEIGQELGTISAEGGRLERTVEAAVPAAAESGRHARRYSIEPALSPTITRKLSRVIPANLQIDARWDAIHKARDAAKKKNGRTAPSPSVMIAWAVVRAMEKHAPFRRLILEDDTIVENENFDLGIAVAIEGDRLATAVITEANRKSWDEFAEVYRKIVDETRGGRVDAMNAPVVISSLGAFGVRAGAPIVVPPSVGTLFVGSAHREILPNGKKNETAEVITLSLTFDHRVVNGAGAANFAHEIKEEIEQFRIPTTAAASSDKS
;
A
#
# COMPACT_ATOMS: atom_id res chain seq x y z
N GLU A 1 -18.03 11.74 -1.97
CA GLU A 1 -17.74 12.26 -3.33
C GLU A 1 -16.60 11.47 -3.97
N ILE A 2 -16.71 11.14 -5.26
CA ILE A 2 -15.74 10.41 -6.08
C ILE A 2 -15.62 11.13 -7.44
N PRO A 3 -14.79 12.17 -7.55
CA PRO A 3 -14.64 12.92 -8.80
C PRO A 3 -14.01 12.06 -9.90
N SER A 4 -14.39 12.35 -11.16
CA SER A 4 -13.86 11.70 -12.36
C SER A 4 -12.95 12.62 -13.20
N THR A 5 -12.95 13.93 -12.93
CA THR A 5 -12.07 14.91 -13.60
C THR A 5 -11.51 15.93 -12.61
N PRO A 6 -10.41 16.62 -12.94
CA PRO A 6 -9.83 17.67 -12.09
C PRO A 6 -10.81 18.81 -11.77
N GLU A 7 -11.65 19.21 -12.72
CA GLU A 7 -12.66 20.27 -12.53
C GLU A 7 -13.75 19.82 -11.57
N ASP A 8 -14.17 18.56 -11.66
CA ASP A 8 -15.12 17.97 -10.72
C ASP A 8 -14.49 17.85 -9.34
N ALA A 9 -13.21 17.48 -9.27
CA ALA A 9 -12.49 17.40 -8.01
C ALA A 9 -12.42 18.76 -7.32
N ALA A 10 -12.01 19.81 -8.04
CA ALA A 10 -11.92 21.16 -7.51
C ALA A 10 -13.30 21.75 -7.17
N GLY A 11 -14.30 21.53 -8.02
CA GLY A 11 -15.66 22.04 -7.81
C GLY A 11 -16.40 21.37 -6.65
N LEU A 12 -16.22 20.06 -6.45
CA LEU A 12 -16.78 19.34 -5.31
C LEU A 12 -16.05 19.67 -4.01
N LEU A 13 -14.71 19.80 -4.04
CA LEU A 13 -13.93 20.27 -2.89
C LEU A 13 -14.36 21.67 -2.46
N TRP A 14 -14.58 22.57 -3.43
CA TRP A 14 -15.10 23.90 -3.14
C TRP A 14 -16.42 23.81 -2.37
N THR A 15 -17.39 23.03 -2.87
CA THR A 15 -18.69 22.87 -2.18
C THR A 15 -18.52 22.22 -0.80
N ALA A 16 -17.66 21.20 -0.67
CA ALA A 16 -17.39 20.52 0.59
C ALA A 16 -16.76 21.42 1.65
N MET A 17 -15.88 22.36 1.25
CA MET A 17 -15.29 23.34 2.18
C MET A 17 -16.31 24.35 2.73
N HIS A 18 -17.46 24.50 2.06
CA HIS A 18 -18.51 25.45 2.41
C HIS A 18 -19.76 24.78 2.98
N CYS A 19 -19.76 23.45 3.17
CA CYS A 19 -20.85 22.76 3.85
C CYS A 19 -20.53 22.51 5.33
N GLU A 20 -21.58 22.37 6.15
CA GLU A 20 -21.44 22.07 7.58
C GLU A 20 -21.24 20.57 7.85
N ASP A 21 -21.73 19.71 6.94
CA ASP A 21 -21.63 18.25 7.07
C ASP A 21 -20.24 17.74 6.66
N PRO A 22 -19.70 16.72 7.35
CA PRO A 22 -18.42 16.11 6.98
C PRO A 22 -18.56 15.36 5.64
N VAL A 23 -17.68 15.68 4.69
CA VAL A 23 -17.65 15.05 3.36
C VAL A 23 -16.44 14.13 3.22
N LEU A 24 -16.69 12.86 2.93
CA LEU A 24 -15.63 11.93 2.53
C LEU A 24 -15.34 12.09 1.04
N PHE A 25 -14.08 12.38 0.72
CA PHE A 25 -13.60 12.62 -0.62
C PHE A 25 -12.64 11.51 -1.06
N LEU A 26 -13.04 10.70 -2.03
CA LEU A 26 -12.25 9.57 -2.52
C LEU A 26 -11.72 9.91 -3.91
N ILE A 27 -10.46 10.31 -3.99
CA ILE A 27 -9.81 10.68 -5.25
C ILE A 27 -9.18 9.46 -5.88
N PRO A 28 -9.51 9.16 -7.14
CA PRO A 28 -8.86 8.06 -7.81
C PRO A 28 -7.35 8.29 -8.06
N LYS A 29 -6.54 7.33 -7.61
CA LYS A 29 -5.08 7.47 -7.50
C LYS A 29 -4.39 7.76 -8.84
N HIS A 30 -4.85 7.14 -9.93
CA HIS A 30 -4.21 7.26 -11.24
C HIS A 30 -4.27 8.69 -11.83
N MET A 31 -5.11 9.58 -11.28
CA MET A 31 -5.23 10.96 -11.74
C MET A 31 -4.19 11.92 -11.13
N PHE A 32 -3.51 11.56 -10.03
CA PHE A 32 -2.62 12.49 -9.32
C PHE A 32 -1.39 12.96 -10.13
N TRP A 33 -1.00 12.20 -11.15
CA TRP A 33 0.21 12.47 -11.94
C TRP A 33 -0.07 12.82 -13.40
N ALA A 34 -1.35 12.92 -13.77
CA ALA A 34 -1.75 13.32 -15.11
C ALA A 34 -1.89 14.85 -15.15
N GLU A 35 -0.91 15.55 -15.71
CA GLU A 35 -1.06 16.97 -16.02
C GLU A 35 -2.20 17.14 -17.05
N ARG A 36 -3.19 17.96 -16.71
CA ARG A 36 -4.29 18.33 -17.59
C ARG A 36 -4.49 19.84 -17.54
N GLU A 37 -4.53 20.47 -18.71
CA GLU A 37 -4.90 21.87 -18.83
C GLU A 37 -6.40 22.03 -18.55
N SER A 38 -6.75 22.86 -17.57
CA SER A 38 -8.12 23.25 -17.26
C SER A 38 -8.40 24.63 -17.87
N ALA A 39 -9.28 24.69 -18.87
CA ALA A 39 -9.58 25.92 -19.61
C ALA A 39 -10.67 26.81 -18.98
N GLU A 40 -11.37 26.35 -17.93
CA GLU A 40 -12.54 27.05 -17.38
C GLU A 40 -12.33 27.51 -15.92
N PRO A 41 -12.99 28.62 -15.49
CA PRO A 41 -13.06 28.94 -14.08
C PRO A 41 -13.77 27.83 -13.32
N ILE A 42 -13.14 27.33 -12.25
CA ILE A 42 -13.68 26.26 -11.42
C ILE A 42 -15.01 26.71 -10.82
N ARG A 43 -16.08 25.96 -11.08
CA ARG A 43 -17.42 26.22 -10.55
C ARG A 43 -17.74 25.24 -9.43
N ALA A 44 -18.48 25.70 -8.43
CA ALA A 44 -19.01 24.84 -7.37
C ALA A 44 -19.90 23.75 -7.98
N VAL A 45 -19.68 22.50 -7.57
CA VAL A 45 -20.49 21.35 -7.98
C VAL A 45 -21.37 20.94 -6.80
N PRO A 46 -22.71 20.88 -6.94
CA PRO A 46 -23.59 20.45 -5.86
C PRO A 46 -23.27 19.01 -5.43
N LEU A 47 -23.23 18.77 -4.12
CA LEU A 47 -23.04 17.43 -3.55
C LEU A 47 -24.24 16.54 -3.91
N GLY A 48 -23.98 15.25 -4.15
CA GLY A 48 -25.03 14.28 -4.47
C GLY A 48 -25.67 14.44 -5.86
N LYS A 49 -25.11 15.27 -6.76
CA LYS A 49 -25.62 15.47 -8.12
C LYS A 49 -24.71 14.87 -9.18
N ALA A 50 -25.31 14.04 -10.03
CA ALA A 50 -24.64 13.39 -11.14
C ALA A 50 -24.47 14.35 -12.34
N ARG A 51 -23.55 14.02 -13.24
CA ARG A 51 -23.37 14.68 -14.54
C ARG A 51 -23.74 13.72 -15.66
N LYS A 52 -24.64 14.17 -16.55
CA LYS A 52 -24.86 13.51 -17.83
C LYS A 52 -23.69 13.90 -18.76
N ARG A 53 -22.77 12.97 -19.01
CA ARG A 53 -21.57 13.18 -19.84
C ARG A 53 -21.90 13.10 -21.33
N GLN A 54 -22.81 12.20 -21.68
CA GLN A 54 -23.24 11.95 -23.05
C GLN A 54 -24.71 11.55 -23.07
N ALA A 55 -25.47 12.06 -24.02
CA ALA A 55 -26.85 11.67 -24.24
C ALA A 55 -26.93 10.42 -25.13
N GLY A 56 -27.89 9.55 -24.85
CA GLY A 56 -28.15 8.37 -25.68
C GLY A 56 -29.56 7.81 -25.48
N SER A 57 -29.94 6.83 -26.28
CA SER A 57 -31.31 6.27 -26.29
C SER A 57 -31.39 4.78 -25.95
N ASP A 58 -30.31 4.01 -26.06
CA ASP A 58 -30.41 2.56 -26.07
C ASP A 58 -29.96 1.93 -24.76
N VAL A 59 -28.93 2.48 -24.11
CA VAL A 59 -28.42 1.99 -22.82
C VAL A 59 -28.02 3.14 -21.91
N THR A 60 -28.49 3.09 -20.67
CA THR A 60 -27.97 3.92 -19.57
C THR A 60 -26.73 3.26 -18.98
N LEU A 61 -25.58 3.89 -19.15
CA LEU A 61 -24.30 3.48 -18.55
C LEU A 61 -24.02 4.38 -17.34
N ILE A 62 -23.96 3.78 -16.15
CA ILE A 62 -23.72 4.48 -14.89
C ILE A 62 -22.29 4.17 -14.45
N ALA A 63 -21.46 5.21 -14.28
CA ALA A 63 -20.05 5.09 -13.91
C ALA A 63 -19.64 6.19 -12.92
N TRP A 64 -18.50 6.01 -12.25
CA TRP A 64 -17.86 7.02 -11.39
C TRP A 64 -16.38 6.73 -11.19
N GLY A 65 -15.60 7.74 -10.78
CA GLY A 65 -14.15 7.60 -10.59
C GLY A 65 -13.44 7.12 -11.87
N ASN A 66 -12.56 6.12 -11.75
CA ASN A 66 -11.77 5.59 -12.88
C ASN A 66 -12.61 5.01 -13.99
N THR A 67 -13.77 4.44 -13.64
CA THR A 67 -14.62 3.76 -14.63
C THR A 67 -15.24 4.72 -15.64
N VAL A 68 -15.23 6.03 -15.37
CA VAL A 68 -15.72 7.03 -16.34
C VAL A 68 -14.82 7.12 -17.57
N GLU A 69 -13.49 7.07 -17.39
CA GLU A 69 -12.54 7.04 -18.51
C GLU A 69 -12.74 5.76 -19.33
N LYS A 70 -12.85 4.61 -18.65
CA LYS A 70 -13.10 3.31 -19.30
C LYS A 70 -14.46 3.23 -20.00
N ALA A 71 -15.47 3.91 -19.46
CA ALA A 71 -16.77 4.05 -20.11
C ALA A 71 -16.67 4.88 -21.40
N LEU A 72 -15.92 5.98 -21.40
CA LEU A 72 -15.71 6.79 -22.61
C LEU A 72 -14.93 6.02 -23.68
N GLU A 73 -13.86 5.30 -23.30
CA GLU A 73 -13.12 4.39 -24.19
C GLU A 73 -14.06 3.33 -24.79
N ALA A 74 -14.91 2.70 -23.97
CA ALA A 74 -15.87 1.69 -24.42
C ALA A 74 -16.93 2.27 -25.38
N ILE A 75 -17.40 3.50 -25.14
CA ILE A 75 -18.36 4.18 -26.02
C ILE A 75 -17.76 4.44 -27.40
N GLN A 76 -16.49 4.87 -27.47
CA GLN A 76 -15.79 5.05 -28.75
C GLN A 76 -15.67 3.73 -29.53
N GLN A 77 -15.42 2.62 -28.84
CA GLN A 77 -15.35 1.29 -29.49
C GLN A 77 -16.70 0.77 -30.00
N ILE A 78 -17.80 1.20 -29.37
CA ILE A 78 -19.18 0.81 -29.72
C ILE A 78 -19.80 1.74 -30.76
N GLU A 79 -19.11 2.82 -31.15
CA GLU A 79 -19.63 3.82 -32.07
C GLU A 79 -20.26 3.13 -33.30
N ASN A 80 -21.57 3.38 -33.50
CA ASN A 80 -22.49 2.78 -34.49
C ASN A 80 -23.23 1.46 -34.13
N GLU A 81 -22.94 0.80 -33.00
CA GLU A 81 -23.69 -0.38 -32.55
C GLU A 81 -24.88 -0.04 -31.63
N ALA A 82 -24.71 0.95 -30.75
CA ALA A 82 -25.74 1.38 -29.80
C ALA A 82 -25.54 2.83 -29.33
N SER A 83 -26.62 3.53 -29.03
CA SER A 83 -26.64 4.88 -28.47
C SER A 83 -26.58 4.84 -26.94
N ILE A 84 -25.45 5.25 -26.36
CA ILE A 84 -25.18 5.13 -24.92
C ILE A 84 -25.38 6.47 -24.22
N GLU A 85 -26.20 6.49 -23.17
CA GLU A 85 -26.34 7.61 -22.24
C GLU A 85 -25.42 7.39 -21.04
N LEU A 86 -24.35 8.19 -20.93
CA LEU A 86 -23.36 8.07 -19.87
C LEU A 86 -23.68 9.02 -18.72
N ILE A 87 -23.91 8.43 -17.54
CA ILE A 87 -24.09 9.13 -16.27
C ILE A 87 -22.84 8.93 -15.41
N ASP A 88 -22.21 10.04 -15.06
CA ASP A 88 -21.14 10.14 -14.10
C ASP A 88 -21.72 10.52 -12.74
N LEU A 89 -21.75 9.60 -11.78
CA LEU A 89 -22.44 9.81 -10.50
C LEU A 89 -21.86 10.95 -9.69
N ARG A 90 -20.53 11.10 -9.69
CA ARG A 90 -19.74 11.98 -8.79
C ARG A 90 -19.90 11.74 -7.28
N SER A 91 -21.04 11.24 -6.83
CA SER A 91 -21.31 10.86 -5.45
C SER A 91 -22.07 9.55 -5.37
N ILE A 92 -21.65 8.71 -4.43
CA ILE A 92 -22.27 7.42 -4.13
C ILE A 92 -23.15 7.47 -2.88
N SER A 93 -23.01 8.53 -2.06
CA SER A 93 -23.82 8.75 -0.86
C SER A 93 -23.74 10.23 -0.43
N PRO A 94 -24.85 10.99 -0.53
CA PRO A 94 -26.07 10.64 -1.26
C PRO A 94 -25.80 10.51 -2.78
N TRP A 95 -26.61 9.76 -3.51
CA TRP A 95 -26.49 9.60 -4.96
C TRP A 95 -27.74 10.09 -5.70
N ASP A 96 -27.56 10.52 -6.95
CA ASP A 96 -28.60 11.19 -7.73
C ASP A 96 -29.62 10.22 -8.35
N ARG A 97 -30.59 9.80 -7.55
CA ARG A 97 -31.63 8.84 -7.93
C ARG A 97 -32.45 9.34 -9.12
N GLU A 98 -32.91 10.58 -9.06
CA GLU A 98 -33.79 11.18 -10.07
C GLU A 98 -33.17 11.12 -11.48
N THR A 99 -31.90 11.54 -11.59
CA THR A 99 -31.16 11.53 -12.86
C THR A 99 -31.04 10.12 -13.44
N ILE A 100 -30.78 9.12 -12.60
CA ILE A 100 -30.69 7.72 -13.05
C ILE A 100 -32.06 7.20 -13.47
N GLU A 101 -33.09 7.40 -12.64
CA GLU A 101 -34.44 6.90 -12.92
C GLU A 101 -35.00 7.49 -14.22
N GLU A 102 -34.77 8.77 -14.48
CA GLU A 102 -35.15 9.43 -15.74
C GLU A 102 -34.48 8.76 -16.95
N SER A 103 -33.16 8.54 -16.86
CA SER A 103 -32.38 7.90 -17.92
C SER A 103 -32.81 6.46 -18.16
N VAL A 104 -33.00 5.66 -17.12
CA VAL A 104 -33.45 4.27 -17.23
C VAL A 104 -34.86 4.19 -17.80
N ARG A 105 -35.74 5.14 -17.46
CA ARG A 105 -37.09 5.22 -18.02
C ARG A 105 -37.07 5.54 -19.52
N LYS A 106 -36.03 6.24 -20.00
CA LYS A 106 -35.80 6.57 -21.41
C LYS A 106 -35.18 5.40 -22.19
N THR A 107 -34.14 4.76 -21.65
CA THR A 107 -33.35 3.75 -22.40
C THR A 107 -33.86 2.32 -22.22
N GLY A 108 -34.46 2.01 -21.06
CA GLY A 108 -34.91 0.68 -20.70
C GLY A 108 -33.79 -0.36 -20.51
N ARG A 109 -32.51 0.03 -20.58
CA ARG A 109 -31.36 -0.89 -20.40
C ARG A 109 -30.32 -0.25 -19.49
N VAL A 110 -29.77 -1.02 -18.57
CA VAL A 110 -28.86 -0.49 -17.55
C VAL A 110 -27.57 -1.30 -17.51
N VAL A 111 -26.44 -0.59 -17.57
CA VAL A 111 -25.11 -1.12 -17.26
C VAL A 111 -24.50 -0.24 -16.17
N VAL A 112 -23.99 -0.84 -15.11
CA VAL A 112 -23.30 -0.13 -14.02
C VAL A 112 -21.84 -0.57 -14.02
N ALA A 113 -20.90 0.37 -14.07
CA ALA A 113 -19.47 0.12 -14.02
C ALA A 113 -18.88 0.67 -12.72
N GLN A 114 -18.13 -0.15 -11.97
CA GLN A 114 -17.51 0.24 -10.71
C GLN A 114 -16.20 -0.52 -10.43
N GLU A 115 -15.30 0.09 -9.65
CA GLU A 115 -14.07 -0.55 -9.16
C GLU A 115 -14.26 -1.33 -7.86
N ASP A 116 -15.41 -1.18 -7.21
CA ASP A 116 -15.75 -1.92 -5.99
C ASP A 116 -15.84 -3.43 -6.27
N THR A 117 -15.81 -4.24 -5.21
CA THR A 117 -16.11 -5.68 -5.31
C THR A 117 -17.51 -5.90 -5.87
N GLU A 118 -17.72 -7.02 -6.54
CA GLU A 118 -19.05 -7.39 -7.02
C GLU A 118 -20.05 -7.51 -5.85
N ASN A 119 -19.64 -8.13 -4.74
CA ASN A 119 -20.47 -8.32 -3.56
C ASN A 119 -20.57 -7.04 -2.71
N CYS A 120 -21.74 -6.84 -2.08
CA CYS A 120 -21.99 -5.78 -1.09
C CYS A 120 -21.64 -4.36 -1.56
N SER A 121 -21.85 -4.06 -2.84
CA SER A 121 -21.33 -2.85 -3.47
C SER A 121 -22.40 -1.82 -3.83
N VAL A 122 -21.94 -0.61 -4.13
CA VAL A 122 -22.79 0.52 -4.55
C VAL A 122 -23.56 0.16 -5.83
N GLY A 123 -22.93 -0.52 -6.79
CA GLY A 123 -23.58 -0.97 -8.02
C GLY A 123 -24.74 -1.92 -7.76
N GLN A 124 -24.59 -2.85 -6.80
CA GLN A 124 -25.69 -3.73 -6.38
C GLN A 124 -26.83 -2.95 -5.70
N MET A 125 -26.50 -1.93 -4.88
CA MET A 125 -27.51 -1.04 -4.29
C MET A 125 -28.30 -0.29 -5.36
N ILE A 126 -27.64 0.26 -6.38
CA ILE A 126 -28.29 0.98 -7.49
C ILE A 126 -29.21 0.03 -8.25
N ILE A 127 -28.71 -1.15 -8.63
CA ILE A 127 -29.52 -2.15 -9.35
C ILE A 127 -30.74 -2.55 -8.53
N THR A 128 -30.56 -2.84 -7.24
CA THR A 128 -31.66 -3.21 -6.32
C THR A 128 -32.71 -2.10 -6.22
N HIS A 129 -32.29 -0.84 -6.14
CA HIS A 129 -33.21 0.29 -6.14
C HIS A 129 -34.04 0.33 -7.42
N LEU A 130 -33.39 0.25 -8.59
CA LEU A 130 -34.06 0.35 -9.89
C LEU A 130 -35.03 -0.81 -10.15
N THR A 131 -34.67 -2.03 -9.75
CA THR A 131 -35.55 -3.20 -9.91
C THR A 131 -36.68 -3.24 -8.88
N SER A 132 -36.55 -2.53 -7.76
CA SER A 132 -37.63 -2.38 -6.77
C SER A 132 -38.70 -1.38 -7.21
N GLN A 133 -38.41 -0.49 -8.16
CA GLN A 133 -39.39 0.43 -8.73
C GLN A 133 -40.23 -0.27 -9.79
N THR A 134 -41.52 -0.45 -9.52
CA THR A 134 -42.44 -1.24 -10.39
C THR A 134 -42.53 -0.65 -11.80
N ASP A 135 -42.57 0.68 -11.90
CA ASP A 135 -42.70 1.37 -13.17
C ASP A 135 -41.43 1.27 -14.02
N LEU A 136 -40.24 1.33 -13.42
CA LEU A 136 -38.97 1.12 -14.12
C LEU A 136 -38.78 -0.34 -14.52
N TRP A 137 -39.00 -1.26 -13.58
CA TRP A 137 -38.90 -2.71 -13.82
C TRP A 137 -39.80 -3.17 -14.97
N SER A 138 -41.01 -2.62 -15.07
CA SER A 138 -41.94 -2.94 -16.15
C SER A 138 -41.45 -2.54 -17.55
N LYS A 139 -40.58 -1.51 -17.63
CA LYS A 139 -40.05 -0.95 -18.88
C LYS A 139 -38.67 -1.48 -19.25
N MET A 140 -37.99 -2.19 -18.35
CA MET A 140 -36.67 -2.74 -18.63
C MET A 140 -36.71 -3.76 -19.76
N LEU A 141 -35.94 -3.49 -20.82
CA LEU A 141 -35.79 -4.33 -22.00
C LEU A 141 -34.76 -5.46 -21.79
N SER A 142 -33.86 -5.32 -20.82
CA SER A 142 -32.90 -6.33 -20.39
C SER A 142 -32.69 -6.23 -18.87
N PRO A 143 -32.29 -7.33 -18.22
CA PRO A 143 -31.80 -7.27 -16.85
C PRO A 143 -30.62 -6.28 -16.74
N PRO A 144 -30.53 -5.48 -15.67
CA PRO A 144 -29.34 -4.67 -15.39
C PRO A 144 -28.07 -5.52 -15.32
N ILE A 145 -26.96 -5.00 -15.82
CA ILE A 145 -25.66 -5.69 -15.81
C ILE A 145 -24.67 -4.89 -14.97
N LEU A 146 -24.00 -5.56 -14.03
CA LEU A 146 -22.93 -4.99 -13.23
C LEU A 146 -21.56 -5.38 -13.81
N VAL A 147 -20.71 -4.39 -14.04
CA VAL A 147 -19.30 -4.56 -14.39
C VAL A 147 -18.48 -4.08 -13.19
N SER A 148 -17.94 -5.03 -12.44
CA SER A 148 -17.27 -4.78 -11.16
C SER A 148 -15.87 -5.38 -11.13
N LYS A 149 -15.02 -4.92 -10.20
CA LYS A 149 -13.87 -5.73 -9.78
C LYS A 149 -14.36 -7.08 -9.25
N GLY A 150 -13.68 -8.17 -9.62
CA GLY A 150 -13.98 -9.49 -9.07
C GLY A 150 -13.84 -9.53 -7.54
N ASN A 151 -14.43 -10.55 -6.91
CA ASN A 151 -14.29 -10.82 -5.46
C ASN A 151 -12.89 -11.40 -5.13
N VAL A 152 -11.85 -10.70 -5.57
CA VAL A 152 -10.44 -11.07 -5.42
C VAL A 152 -9.68 -9.92 -4.74
N MET A 153 -8.60 -10.27 -4.03
CA MET A 153 -7.69 -9.28 -3.47
C MET A 153 -6.88 -8.63 -4.60
N ILE A 154 -6.58 -7.34 -4.45
CA ILE A 154 -5.67 -6.64 -5.35
C ILE A 154 -4.24 -7.08 -5.03
N GLY A 155 -3.54 -7.66 -6.00
CA GLY A 155 -2.12 -7.99 -5.86
C GLY A 155 -1.26 -6.73 -5.94
N TYR A 156 -0.14 -6.70 -5.21
CA TYR A 156 0.81 -5.58 -5.22
C TYR A 156 1.59 -5.43 -6.55
N ASN A 157 1.40 -6.34 -7.50
CA ASN A 157 1.97 -6.24 -8.84
C ASN A 157 0.93 -5.58 -9.78
N PRO A 158 1.32 -4.57 -10.59
CA PRO A 158 0.41 -3.87 -11.49
C PRO A 158 -0.38 -4.79 -12.43
N ILE A 159 0.21 -5.89 -12.91
CA ILE A 159 -0.48 -6.84 -13.80
C ILE A 159 -1.69 -7.45 -13.08
N TYR A 160 -1.55 -7.81 -11.79
CA TYR A 160 -2.65 -8.37 -11.01
C TYR A 160 -3.68 -7.32 -10.62
N GLU A 161 -3.26 -6.08 -10.39
CA GLU A 161 -4.18 -4.97 -10.16
C GLU A 161 -5.05 -4.70 -11.39
N TYR A 162 -4.45 -4.48 -12.55
CA TYR A 162 -5.18 -4.22 -13.79
C TYR A 162 -6.06 -5.40 -14.21
N ALA A 163 -5.61 -6.64 -14.00
CA ALA A 163 -6.43 -7.83 -14.29
C ALA A 163 -7.66 -7.94 -13.38
N ALA A 164 -7.62 -7.40 -12.16
CA ALA A 164 -8.74 -7.44 -11.24
C ALA A 164 -9.78 -6.35 -11.51
N LEU A 165 -9.33 -5.16 -11.91
CA LEU A 165 -10.17 -3.97 -12.14
C LEU A 165 -11.07 -4.13 -13.39
N PRO A 166 -12.19 -3.39 -13.45
CA PRO A 166 -13.00 -3.31 -14.68
C PRO A 166 -12.22 -2.60 -15.81
N ASP A 167 -12.33 -3.12 -17.01
CA ASP A 167 -11.71 -2.55 -18.23
C ASP A 167 -12.77 -2.20 -19.28
N GLY A 168 -12.31 -1.54 -20.36
CA GLY A 168 -13.19 -1.16 -21.48
C GLY A 168 -13.81 -2.37 -22.18
N GLU A 169 -13.07 -3.47 -22.36
CA GLU A 169 -13.57 -4.67 -23.04
C GLU A 169 -14.75 -5.30 -22.31
N ARG A 170 -14.70 -5.39 -20.98
CA ARG A 170 -15.78 -5.89 -20.14
C ARG A 170 -17.00 -4.98 -20.17
N ILE A 171 -16.80 -3.66 -20.23
CA ILE A 171 -17.90 -2.70 -20.40
C ILE A 171 -18.54 -2.88 -21.79
N VAL A 172 -17.74 -3.01 -22.85
CA VAL A 172 -18.23 -3.25 -24.21
C VAL A 172 -19.03 -4.55 -24.29
N ALA A 173 -18.50 -5.63 -23.72
CA ALA A 173 -19.18 -6.92 -23.66
C ALA A 173 -20.52 -6.83 -22.90
N ALA A 174 -20.56 -6.08 -21.80
CA ALA A 174 -21.79 -5.85 -21.03
C ALA A 174 -22.85 -5.08 -21.85
N ILE A 175 -22.44 -4.03 -22.57
CA ILE A 175 -23.35 -3.25 -23.43
C ILE A 175 -23.90 -4.13 -24.56
N ARG A 176 -23.05 -4.83 -25.31
CA ARG A 176 -23.46 -5.76 -26.38
C ARG A 176 -24.39 -6.86 -25.86
N LYS A 177 -24.09 -7.40 -24.68
CA LYS A 177 -24.97 -8.37 -24.00
C LYS A 177 -26.34 -7.76 -23.67
N SER A 178 -26.37 -6.53 -23.17
CA SER A 178 -27.61 -5.83 -22.84
C SER A 178 -28.48 -5.60 -24.09
N VAL A 179 -27.87 -5.17 -25.20
CA VAL A 179 -28.57 -4.87 -26.46
C VAL A 179 -29.04 -6.14 -27.18
N SER A 180 -28.26 -7.22 -27.14
CA SER A 180 -28.62 -8.49 -27.81
C SER A 180 -29.79 -9.24 -27.17
N MET A 181 -30.13 -8.94 -25.92
CA MET A 181 -31.30 -9.51 -25.24
C MET A 181 -32.60 -8.90 -25.79
N LYS A 182 -33.33 -9.67 -26.59
CA LYS A 182 -34.71 -9.37 -27.00
C LYS A 182 -35.69 -9.94 -25.96
N GLN A 183 -36.54 -9.09 -25.38
CA GLN A 183 -37.67 -9.59 -24.58
C GLN A 183 -38.66 -10.33 -25.49
N GLN A 184 -38.68 -11.65 -25.40
CA GLN A 184 -39.92 -12.40 -25.53
C GLN A 184 -40.33 -12.75 -24.10
N ARG A 185 -41.35 -12.10 -23.55
CA ARG A 185 -42.07 -12.59 -22.37
C ARG A 185 -43.19 -13.50 -22.88
N PRO A 186 -42.98 -14.82 -23.05
CA PRO A 186 -44.11 -15.72 -23.18
C PRO A 186 -44.88 -15.67 -21.85
N VAL A 187 -46.12 -15.21 -21.90
CA VAL A 187 -47.06 -15.41 -20.81
C VAL A 187 -47.48 -16.87 -20.89
N ALA A 188 -46.78 -17.76 -20.21
CA ALA A 188 -47.19 -19.15 -20.09
C ALA A 188 -46.66 -19.83 -18.83
N ALA A 189 -47.61 -20.06 -17.92
CA ALA A 189 -47.82 -21.21 -17.04
C ALA A 189 -46.60 -21.96 -16.43
N ALA A 190 -46.66 -22.08 -15.10
CA ALA A 190 -45.86 -22.99 -14.29
C ALA A 190 -45.80 -24.40 -14.89
N VAL A 191 -44.57 -24.89 -15.11
CA VAL A 191 -44.32 -26.31 -15.30
C VAL A 191 -43.11 -26.70 -14.46
N SER A 192 -43.38 -27.59 -13.51
CA SER A 192 -42.42 -28.37 -12.74
C SER A 192 -41.54 -29.20 -13.67
N ALA A 193 -40.22 -29.14 -13.50
CA ALA A 193 -39.33 -30.17 -14.04
C ALA A 193 -38.17 -30.42 -13.08
N ALA A 194 -38.00 -31.70 -12.76
CA ALA A 194 -37.02 -32.27 -11.87
C ALA A 194 -35.57 -32.06 -12.36
N VAL A 195 -34.67 -31.82 -11.42
CA VAL A 195 -33.23 -31.69 -11.66
C VAL A 195 -32.57 -33.07 -11.51
N GLU A 196 -32.28 -33.72 -12.63
CA GLU A 196 -31.31 -34.82 -12.69
C GLU A 196 -29.89 -34.23 -12.73
N ARG A 197 -29.06 -34.63 -11.76
CA ARG A 197 -27.63 -34.27 -11.73
C ARG A 197 -26.85 -35.26 -12.59
N GLY A 198 -26.48 -34.84 -13.80
CA GLY A 198 -25.46 -35.49 -14.62
C GLY A 198 -24.09 -34.91 -14.31
N ALA A 199 -23.17 -35.75 -13.83
CA ALA A 199 -21.75 -35.43 -13.72
C ALA A 199 -21.14 -35.33 -15.12
N LEU A 200 -20.41 -34.24 -15.40
CA LEU A 200 -19.64 -34.05 -16.63
C LEU A 200 -18.16 -34.32 -16.33
N GLU A 201 -17.63 -35.39 -16.93
CA GLU A 201 -16.19 -35.60 -17.04
C GLU A 201 -15.56 -34.63 -18.06
N PRO A 202 -14.31 -34.17 -17.86
CA PRO A 202 -13.66 -33.26 -18.78
C PRO A 202 -13.16 -33.99 -20.03
N GLY A 203 -13.67 -33.58 -21.20
CA GLY A 203 -13.17 -34.00 -22.51
C GLY A 203 -11.83 -33.32 -22.88
N PRO A 204 -11.06 -33.90 -23.81
CA PRO A 204 -9.71 -33.46 -24.15
C PRO A 204 -9.71 -32.18 -25.01
N VAL A 205 -8.76 -31.29 -24.74
CA VAL A 205 -8.52 -30.07 -25.51
C VAL A 205 -7.83 -30.42 -26.85
N PRO A 206 -8.28 -29.91 -28.01
CA PRO A 206 -7.60 -30.13 -29.27
C PRO A 206 -6.35 -29.24 -29.40
N SER A 207 -5.22 -29.86 -29.72
CA SER A 207 -3.97 -29.21 -30.13
C SER A 207 -4.07 -28.71 -31.57
N GLN A 208 -3.85 -27.41 -31.80
CA GLN A 208 -3.67 -26.83 -33.14
C GLN A 208 -2.22 -27.02 -33.64
N PRO A 209 -1.99 -27.10 -34.96
CA PRO A 209 -0.68 -27.36 -35.56
C PRO A 209 0.19 -26.10 -35.59
N ALA A 210 1.49 -26.29 -35.33
CA ALA A 210 2.52 -25.26 -35.44
C ALA A 210 2.82 -24.94 -36.91
N THR A 211 2.52 -23.71 -37.33
CA THR A 211 3.13 -23.09 -38.51
C THR A 211 4.51 -22.55 -38.13
N ALA A 212 5.54 -22.92 -38.89
CA ALA A 212 6.88 -22.38 -38.78
C ALA A 212 6.87 -20.87 -39.06
N ALA A 213 7.12 -20.07 -38.03
CA ALA A 213 7.35 -18.64 -38.13
C ALA A 213 8.78 -18.34 -37.70
N THR A 214 9.47 -17.56 -38.52
CA THR A 214 10.78 -16.97 -38.27
C THR A 214 10.72 -16.20 -36.94
N ASN A 215 11.44 -16.66 -35.91
CA ASN A 215 11.40 -16.12 -34.54
C ASN A 215 12.01 -14.72 -34.47
N THR A 216 11.17 -13.70 -34.71
CA THR A 216 11.49 -12.28 -34.48
C THR A 216 10.69 -11.81 -33.28
N GLN A 217 11.36 -11.37 -32.21
CA GLN A 217 10.72 -10.87 -30.98
C GLN A 217 10.84 -9.35 -30.90
N SER A 218 9.76 -8.66 -30.55
CA SER A 218 9.73 -7.20 -30.42
C SER A 218 10.18 -6.73 -29.04
N ILE A 219 11.09 -5.77 -28.97
CA ILE A 219 11.47 -5.03 -27.77
C ILE A 219 10.44 -3.92 -27.56
N THR A 220 9.86 -3.83 -26.37
CA THR A 220 8.89 -2.78 -26.02
C THR A 220 9.36 -1.99 -24.80
N VAL A 221 8.86 -0.77 -24.65
CA VAL A 221 9.12 0.07 -23.48
C VAL A 221 8.49 -0.56 -22.23
N PRO A 222 9.26 -0.96 -21.20
CA PRO A 222 8.73 -1.57 -19.99
C PRO A 222 8.05 -0.54 -19.07
N ILE A 223 7.30 -1.03 -18.09
CA ILE A 223 6.65 -0.18 -17.09
C ILE A 223 7.72 0.38 -16.13
N MET A 224 7.94 1.70 -16.17
CA MET A 224 9.02 2.39 -15.44
C MET A 224 8.63 2.94 -14.05
N GLY A 225 7.51 2.46 -13.49
CA GLY A 225 7.01 2.86 -12.18
C GLY A 225 5.59 3.39 -12.21
N GLU A 226 5.02 3.63 -11.02
CA GLU A 226 3.65 4.07 -10.87
C GLU A 226 3.43 5.49 -11.46
N GLY A 227 2.60 5.60 -12.49
CA GLY A 227 2.17 6.89 -13.06
C GLY A 227 3.02 7.48 -14.19
N ILE A 228 4.09 6.82 -14.63
CA ILE A 228 4.89 7.24 -15.80
C ILE A 228 4.21 6.69 -17.05
N ARG A 229 3.96 7.51 -18.09
CA ARG A 229 3.29 7.06 -19.34
C ARG A 229 4.13 7.23 -20.61
N SER A 230 5.15 8.09 -20.56
CA SER A 230 6.06 8.36 -21.67
C SER A 230 7.48 8.52 -21.15
N ALA A 231 8.46 8.11 -21.95
CA ALA A 231 9.88 8.31 -21.69
C ALA A 231 10.59 8.76 -22.96
N LYS A 232 11.71 9.47 -22.84
CA LYS A 232 12.50 9.96 -23.97
C LYS A 232 13.73 9.08 -24.17
N VAL A 233 13.98 8.59 -25.38
CA VAL A 233 15.18 7.78 -25.66
C VAL A 233 16.42 8.67 -25.63
N VAL A 234 17.36 8.41 -24.72
CA VAL A 234 18.59 9.19 -24.54
C VAL A 234 19.76 8.60 -25.30
N ALA A 235 19.89 7.27 -25.30
CA ALA A 235 20.99 6.59 -25.95
C ALA A 235 20.57 5.19 -26.42
N LEU A 236 20.97 4.83 -27.64
CA LEU A 236 20.91 3.46 -28.14
C LEU A 236 22.29 2.83 -27.90
N LEU A 237 22.36 1.85 -26.98
CA LEU A 237 23.63 1.26 -26.54
C LEU A 237 24.08 0.10 -27.44
N LYS A 238 23.17 -0.48 -28.24
CA LYS A 238 23.44 -1.58 -29.18
C LYS A 238 23.16 -1.19 -30.62
N LYS A 239 24.02 -1.61 -31.54
CA LYS A 239 23.83 -1.42 -32.98
C LYS A 239 23.12 -2.64 -33.59
N PRO A 240 22.33 -2.46 -34.66
CA PRO A 240 21.78 -3.58 -35.41
C PRO A 240 22.88 -4.58 -35.80
N GLY A 241 22.68 -5.86 -35.47
CA GLY A 241 23.61 -6.95 -35.68
C GLY A 241 24.46 -7.36 -34.47
N ASP A 242 24.50 -6.56 -33.39
CA ASP A 242 25.27 -6.88 -32.19
C ASP A 242 24.70 -8.09 -31.43
N PRO A 243 25.56 -8.94 -30.83
CA PRO A 243 25.10 -9.99 -29.92
C PRO A 243 24.57 -9.36 -28.63
N ILE A 244 23.39 -9.81 -28.20
CA ILE A 244 22.69 -9.41 -26.97
C ILE A 244 22.62 -10.62 -26.05
N ALA A 245 23.11 -10.47 -24.82
CA ALA A 245 22.89 -11.44 -23.75
C ALA A 245 21.57 -11.15 -23.01
N LEU A 246 21.10 -12.11 -22.23
CA LEU A 246 20.00 -11.87 -21.27
C LEU A 246 20.43 -10.78 -20.28
N ASP A 247 19.53 -9.84 -19.97
CA ASP A 247 19.73 -8.70 -19.08
C ASP A 247 20.75 -7.65 -19.58
N ASP A 248 21.14 -7.71 -20.86
CA ASP A 248 22.06 -6.74 -21.47
C ASP A 248 21.32 -5.43 -21.80
N ALA A 249 21.90 -4.29 -21.42
CA ALA A 249 21.29 -2.97 -21.62
C ALA A 249 21.25 -2.60 -23.11
N LEU A 250 20.05 -2.36 -23.63
CA LEU A 250 19.80 -2.09 -25.05
C LEU A 250 19.76 -0.59 -25.35
N CYS A 251 19.05 0.17 -24.53
CA CYS A 251 18.93 1.62 -24.65
C CYS A 251 18.60 2.25 -23.30
N GLU A 252 18.91 3.53 -23.15
CA GLU A 252 18.57 4.32 -21.98
C GLU A 252 17.42 5.25 -22.31
N VAL A 253 16.42 5.28 -21.43
CA VAL A 253 15.25 6.14 -21.54
C VAL A 253 15.16 7.05 -20.33
N GLU A 254 14.92 8.34 -20.56
CA GLU A 254 14.78 9.37 -19.53
C GLU A 254 13.31 9.68 -19.29
N THR A 255 12.94 9.70 -18.02
CA THR A 255 11.66 10.20 -17.51
C THR A 255 11.92 11.48 -16.73
N ASP A 256 10.87 12.22 -16.35
CA ASP A 256 10.96 13.42 -15.48
C ASP A 256 11.82 13.19 -14.21
N LYS A 257 11.85 11.96 -13.68
CA LYS A 257 12.45 11.66 -12.38
C LYS A 257 13.76 10.86 -12.43
N ALA A 258 14.00 10.08 -13.48
CA ALA A 258 15.19 9.23 -13.60
C ALA A 258 15.45 8.75 -15.03
N VAL A 259 16.69 8.35 -15.29
CA VAL A 259 17.09 7.59 -16.49
C VAL A 259 17.04 6.10 -16.16
N TYR A 260 16.36 5.32 -16.98
CA TYR A 260 16.21 3.88 -16.85
C TYR A 260 16.87 3.15 -18.02
N PRO A 261 17.73 2.14 -17.77
CA PRO A 261 18.17 1.24 -18.83
C PRO A 261 17.05 0.25 -19.18
N ILE A 262 16.76 0.10 -20.46
CA ILE A 262 15.91 -0.98 -20.98
C ILE A 262 16.83 -2.16 -21.26
N GLU A 263 16.67 -3.22 -20.47
CA GLU A 263 17.43 -4.46 -20.57
C GLU A 263 16.73 -5.49 -21.45
N SER A 264 17.50 -6.34 -22.10
CA SER A 264 16.94 -7.40 -22.94
C SER A 264 16.40 -8.57 -22.13
N SER A 265 15.12 -8.90 -22.30
CA SER A 265 14.53 -10.11 -21.72
C SER A 265 14.89 -11.40 -22.47
N PHE A 266 15.67 -11.31 -23.56
CA PHE A 266 16.03 -12.46 -24.41
C PHE A 266 17.47 -12.34 -24.93
N ALA A 267 18.18 -13.47 -25.03
CA ALA A 267 19.48 -13.53 -25.71
C ALA A 267 19.28 -13.70 -27.23
N GLY A 268 20.03 -12.98 -28.05
CA GLY A 268 19.89 -13.01 -29.50
C GLY A 268 20.79 -12.00 -30.22
N ARG A 269 20.46 -11.66 -31.47
CA ARG A 269 21.09 -10.52 -32.17
C ARG A 269 20.11 -9.37 -32.32
N MET A 270 20.62 -8.14 -32.13
CA MET A 270 19.83 -6.92 -32.31
C MET A 270 19.38 -6.80 -33.78
N GLY A 271 18.08 -6.65 -33.99
CA GLY A 271 17.48 -6.30 -35.28
C GLY A 271 17.51 -4.79 -35.52
N GLU A 272 16.56 -4.28 -36.30
CA GLU A 272 16.46 -2.85 -36.59
C GLU A 272 15.74 -2.10 -35.46
N TRP A 273 16.27 -0.91 -35.09
CA TRP A 273 15.58 0.03 -34.22
C TRP A 273 14.50 0.76 -35.01
N LYS A 274 13.29 0.84 -34.45
CA LYS A 274 12.16 1.63 -34.99
C LYS A 274 12.11 3.05 -34.42
N VAL A 275 13.06 3.41 -33.55
CA VAL A 275 13.12 4.70 -32.85
C VAL A 275 14.51 5.33 -32.95
N GLU A 276 14.56 6.66 -32.95
CA GLU A 276 15.80 7.44 -32.98
C GLU A 276 16.09 8.06 -31.60
N VAL A 277 17.37 8.36 -31.34
CA VAL A 277 17.80 9.07 -30.13
C VAL A 277 17.12 10.44 -30.07
N GLY A 278 16.44 10.72 -28.96
CA GLY A 278 15.66 11.94 -28.73
C GLY A 278 14.15 11.78 -28.93
N ALA A 279 13.67 10.66 -29.45
CA ALA A 279 12.24 10.38 -29.61
C ALA A 279 11.54 10.14 -28.27
N THR A 280 10.31 10.64 -28.14
CA THR A 280 9.44 10.32 -27.00
C THR A 280 8.66 9.05 -27.33
N VAL A 281 8.71 8.08 -26.43
CA VAL A 281 8.10 6.75 -26.58
C VAL A 281 7.11 6.49 -25.44
N GLU A 282 5.99 5.87 -25.76
CA GLU A 282 4.95 5.49 -24.79
C GLU A 282 5.20 4.10 -24.21
N ILE A 283 4.69 3.83 -23.00
CA ILE A 283 4.76 2.49 -22.42
C ILE A 283 4.08 1.47 -23.34
N GLY A 284 4.77 0.37 -23.61
CA GLY A 284 4.31 -0.66 -24.55
C GLY A 284 4.62 -0.38 -26.02
N GLN A 285 5.16 0.79 -26.38
CA GLN A 285 5.60 1.09 -27.74
C GLN A 285 6.79 0.20 -28.15
N GLU A 286 6.74 -0.32 -29.38
CA GLU A 286 7.82 -1.15 -29.94
C GLU A 286 9.04 -0.30 -30.31
N LEU A 287 10.20 -0.66 -29.76
CA LEU A 287 11.46 0.02 -29.96
C LEU A 287 12.31 -0.63 -31.06
N GLY A 288 12.24 -1.95 -31.23
CA GLY A 288 13.03 -2.69 -32.21
C GLY A 288 12.77 -4.19 -32.13
N THR A 289 13.53 -4.99 -32.87
CA THR A 289 13.39 -6.45 -32.89
C THR A 289 14.66 -7.18 -32.45
N ILE A 290 14.52 -8.40 -31.93
CA ILE A 290 15.62 -9.33 -31.62
C ILE A 290 15.35 -10.64 -32.37
N SER A 291 16.38 -11.17 -33.03
CA SER A 291 16.36 -12.47 -33.69
C SER A 291 17.07 -13.50 -32.81
N ALA A 292 16.38 -14.57 -32.41
CA ALA A 292 16.93 -15.63 -31.56
C ALA A 292 17.47 -16.80 -32.39
N GLU A 293 18.73 -17.20 -32.18
CA GLU A 293 19.27 -18.47 -32.67
C GLU A 293 19.04 -19.56 -31.62
N GLY A 294 18.15 -20.50 -31.94
CA GLY A 294 17.91 -21.82 -31.34
C GLY A 294 18.39 -22.10 -29.91
N GLY A 295 17.46 -22.06 -28.95
CA GLY A 295 17.64 -22.70 -27.64
C GLY A 295 16.65 -22.21 -26.59
N ARG A 296 15.76 -23.10 -26.14
CA ARG A 296 14.83 -22.91 -25.02
C ARG A 296 15.63 -23.01 -23.71
N LEU A 297 15.48 -22.08 -22.76
CA LEU A 297 15.85 -22.32 -21.35
C LEU A 297 15.22 -21.31 -20.38
N GLU A 298 15.19 -21.76 -19.12
CA GLU A 298 14.34 -21.40 -18.00
C GLU A 298 14.77 -20.14 -17.23
N ARG A 299 13.80 -19.54 -16.53
CA ARG A 299 13.98 -18.30 -15.75
C ARG A 299 14.32 -18.64 -14.29
N THR A 300 15.54 -18.32 -13.88
CA THR A 300 15.91 -18.14 -12.46
C THR A 300 16.42 -16.72 -12.31
N VAL A 301 15.88 -15.97 -11.34
CA VAL A 301 16.29 -14.57 -11.11
C VAL A 301 16.60 -14.42 -9.62
N GLU A 302 17.88 -14.18 -9.36
CA GLU A 302 18.39 -13.62 -8.12
C GLU A 302 19.49 -12.62 -8.52
N ALA A 303 19.34 -11.33 -8.20
CA ALA A 303 20.44 -10.46 -7.73
C ALA A 303 20.01 -8.99 -7.56
N ALA A 304 20.77 -8.35 -6.66
CA ALA A 304 20.78 -6.98 -6.17
C ALA A 304 21.12 -5.90 -7.22
N VAL A 305 20.88 -4.63 -6.83
CA VAL A 305 21.23 -3.41 -7.59
C VAL A 305 22.15 -2.51 -6.74
N PRO A 306 23.25 -1.96 -7.30
CA PRO A 306 24.05 -0.92 -6.66
C PRO A 306 23.55 0.50 -6.98
N ALA A 307 23.83 1.44 -6.08
CA ALA A 307 23.38 2.82 -6.08
C ALA A 307 24.31 3.80 -6.84
N ALA A 308 23.75 4.90 -7.38
CA ALA A 308 24.51 6.09 -7.74
C ALA A 308 23.70 7.42 -7.69
N ALA A 309 24.21 8.32 -6.85
CA ALA A 309 24.42 9.78 -6.95
C ALA A 309 23.31 10.81 -7.30
N GLU A 310 23.31 11.87 -6.48
CA GLU A 310 22.40 13.01 -6.40
C GLU A 310 22.63 14.13 -7.45
N SER A 311 21.56 14.87 -7.79
CA SER A 311 21.66 16.30 -8.13
C SER A 311 20.49 17.09 -7.52
N GLY A 312 20.81 18.20 -6.84
CA GLY A 312 19.89 18.94 -5.97
C GLY A 312 19.04 20.01 -6.67
N ARG A 313 17.85 20.30 -6.11
CA ARG A 313 17.03 21.48 -6.45
C ARG A 313 16.27 22.08 -5.26
N HIS A 314 16.42 23.40 -5.14
CA HIS A 314 15.57 24.46 -4.55
C HIS A 314 14.67 24.20 -3.34
N ALA A 315 15.12 24.69 -2.17
CA ALA A 315 14.30 24.86 -0.97
C ALA A 315 13.42 26.13 -1.03
N ARG A 316 12.09 25.96 -1.01
CA ARG A 316 11.14 27.01 -0.60
C ARG A 316 11.10 27.05 0.93
N ARG A 317 11.29 28.23 1.51
CA ARG A 317 11.23 28.47 2.97
C ARG A 317 9.79 28.33 3.47
N TYR A 318 9.55 27.35 4.34
CA TYR A 318 8.36 27.31 5.19
C TYR A 318 8.63 28.14 6.46
N SER A 319 7.64 28.89 6.94
CA SER A 319 7.72 29.70 8.17
C SER A 319 7.40 28.89 9.44
N ILE A 320 7.23 27.58 9.32
CA ILE A 320 7.05 26.63 10.43
C ILE A 320 8.18 25.61 10.29
N GLU A 321 8.99 25.44 11.33
CA GLU A 321 9.99 24.37 11.35
C GLU A 321 9.26 23.02 11.33
N PRO A 322 9.57 22.11 10.39
CA PRO A 322 8.94 20.80 10.33
C PRO A 322 9.26 19.99 11.59
N ALA A 323 8.29 19.19 12.06
CA ALA A 323 8.44 18.35 13.25
C ALA A 323 9.61 17.36 13.16
N LEU A 324 9.97 16.95 11.94
CA LEU A 324 11.18 16.20 11.65
C LEU A 324 12.19 17.09 10.91
N SER A 325 13.47 16.96 11.27
CA SER A 325 14.52 17.68 10.57
C SER A 325 14.62 17.20 9.10
N PRO A 326 14.94 18.08 8.14
CA PRO A 326 15.14 17.68 6.73
C PRO A 326 16.18 16.57 6.56
N THR A 327 17.16 16.49 7.47
CA THR A 327 18.14 15.40 7.54
C THR A 327 17.49 14.07 7.86
N ILE A 328 16.56 14.01 8.82
CA ILE A 328 15.79 12.80 9.13
C ILE A 328 14.92 12.42 7.92
N THR A 329 14.21 13.38 7.33
CA THR A 329 13.35 13.13 6.16
C THR A 329 14.12 12.51 5.00
N ARG A 330 15.34 12.99 4.71
CA ARG A 330 16.21 12.40 3.69
C ARG A 330 16.67 10.99 4.05
N LYS A 331 16.91 10.68 5.33
CA LYS A 331 17.30 9.34 5.78
C LYS A 331 16.12 8.35 5.68
N LEU A 332 14.89 8.81 5.89
CA LEU A 332 13.69 7.94 5.84
C LEU A 332 13.41 7.34 4.47
N SER A 333 13.79 8.00 3.37
CA SER A 333 13.51 7.48 2.01
C SER A 333 14.22 6.17 1.68
N ARG A 334 15.24 5.79 2.46
CA ARG A 334 16.00 4.55 2.27
C ARG A 334 15.49 3.38 3.11
N VAL A 335 14.62 3.64 4.09
CA VAL A 335 14.10 2.59 4.98
C VAL A 335 13.00 1.81 4.27
N ILE A 336 13.02 0.47 4.37
CA ILE A 336 11.89 -0.37 3.98
C ILE A 336 11.15 -0.76 5.26
N PRO A 337 10.17 0.03 5.74
CA PRO A 337 9.55 -0.23 7.03
C PRO A 337 8.59 -1.41 6.95
N ALA A 338 8.70 -2.32 7.92
CA ALA A 338 7.67 -3.30 8.22
C ALA A 338 7.28 -3.16 9.70
N ASN A 339 6.01 -3.43 10.01
CA ASN A 339 5.47 -3.32 11.36
C ASN A 339 4.82 -4.63 11.80
N LEU A 340 4.98 -4.98 13.07
CA LEU A 340 4.26 -6.06 13.73
C LEU A 340 3.79 -5.61 15.11
N GLN A 341 2.77 -6.29 15.63
CA GLN A 341 2.25 -6.06 16.97
C GLN A 341 2.13 -7.36 17.75
N ILE A 342 2.39 -7.28 19.06
CA ILE A 342 2.19 -8.39 19.99
C ILE A 342 1.76 -7.86 21.35
N ASP A 343 0.81 -8.53 21.98
CA ASP A 343 0.37 -8.19 23.33
C ASP A 343 1.13 -8.99 24.38
N ALA A 344 1.59 -8.31 25.43
CA ALA A 344 2.29 -8.92 26.55
C ALA A 344 1.51 -8.71 27.86
N ARG A 345 1.35 -9.76 28.66
CA ARG A 345 0.70 -9.67 29.98
C ARG A 345 1.50 -8.73 30.90
N TRP A 346 0.77 -7.86 31.59
CA TRP A 346 1.33 -6.77 32.37
C TRP A 346 1.56 -7.10 33.86
N ASP A 347 1.01 -8.25 34.30
CA ASP A 347 0.98 -8.67 35.71
C ASP A 347 2.36 -8.71 36.39
N ALA A 348 3.40 -9.18 35.69
CA ALA A 348 4.74 -9.34 36.26
C ALA A 348 5.41 -7.99 36.53
N ILE A 349 5.29 -7.04 35.60
CA ILE A 349 5.81 -5.68 35.76
C ILE A 349 5.11 -4.97 36.93
N HIS A 350 3.79 -5.13 37.09
CA HIS A 350 3.07 -4.61 38.25
C HIS A 350 3.60 -5.17 39.56
N LYS A 351 3.73 -6.49 39.66
CA LYS A 351 4.26 -7.15 40.86
C LYS A 351 5.67 -6.69 41.20
N ALA A 352 6.55 -6.60 40.19
CA ALA A 352 7.92 -6.12 40.36
C ALA A 352 7.96 -4.66 40.83
N ARG A 353 7.12 -3.79 40.25
CA ARG A 353 7.01 -2.38 40.64
C ARG A 353 6.49 -2.22 42.05
N ASP A 354 5.46 -2.96 42.44
CA ASP A 354 4.87 -2.85 43.77
C ASP A 354 5.83 -3.36 44.85
N ALA A 355 6.59 -4.42 44.58
CA ALA A 355 7.67 -4.87 45.44
C ALA A 355 8.78 -3.81 45.57
N ALA A 356 9.20 -3.20 44.45
CA ALA A 356 10.23 -2.16 44.46
C ALA A 356 9.79 -0.89 45.20
N LYS A 357 8.51 -0.48 45.06
CA LYS A 357 7.94 0.65 45.80
C LYS A 357 7.97 0.45 47.30
N LYS A 358 7.72 -0.78 47.78
CA LYS A 358 7.81 -1.11 49.22
C LYS A 358 9.24 -0.98 49.76
N LYS A 359 10.26 -1.31 48.95
CA LYS A 359 11.66 -1.28 49.36
C LYS A 359 12.31 0.11 49.23
N ASN A 360 12.05 0.80 48.12
CA ASN A 360 12.80 2.00 47.70
C ASN A 360 11.94 3.28 47.66
N GLY A 361 10.62 3.18 47.91
CA GLY A 361 9.74 4.35 47.92
C GLY A 361 9.74 5.12 46.60
N ARG A 362 10.07 6.42 46.64
CA ARG A 362 10.07 7.32 45.47
C ARG A 362 11.19 7.03 44.46
N THR A 363 12.24 6.30 44.83
CA THR A 363 13.34 5.93 43.92
C THR A 363 13.12 4.57 43.26
N ALA A 364 11.93 3.97 43.43
CA ALA A 364 11.56 2.72 42.78
C ALA A 364 11.64 2.86 41.24
N PRO A 365 12.24 1.88 40.54
CA PRO A 365 12.30 1.88 39.08
C PRO A 365 10.91 1.98 38.45
N SER A 366 10.80 2.79 37.38
CA SER A 366 9.54 2.91 36.63
C SER A 366 9.35 1.69 35.71
N PRO A 367 8.10 1.38 35.29
CA PRO A 367 7.86 0.34 34.29
C PRO A 367 8.64 0.55 33.01
N SER A 368 8.85 1.80 32.60
CA SER A 368 9.64 2.14 31.42
C SER A 368 11.10 1.67 31.53
N VAL A 369 11.70 1.73 32.73
CA VAL A 369 13.04 1.15 32.97
C VAL A 369 13.02 -0.37 32.87
N MET A 370 11.98 -1.00 33.42
CA MET A 370 11.83 -2.46 33.40
C MET A 370 11.66 -2.99 31.97
N ILE A 371 10.84 -2.33 31.16
CA ILE A 371 10.67 -2.66 29.75
C ILE A 371 11.97 -2.40 28.98
N ALA A 372 12.63 -1.26 29.21
CA ALA A 372 13.90 -0.96 28.56
C ALA A 372 14.96 -2.04 28.86
N TRP A 373 15.00 -2.54 30.10
CA TRP A 373 15.87 -3.67 30.46
C TRP A 373 15.50 -4.97 29.74
N ALA A 374 14.20 -5.31 29.66
CA ALA A 374 13.72 -6.47 28.92
C ALA A 374 14.13 -6.41 27.44
N VAL A 375 14.03 -5.23 26.82
CA VAL A 375 14.49 -5.01 25.44
C VAL A 375 16.00 -5.23 25.30
N VAL A 376 16.83 -4.76 26.24
CA VAL A 376 18.28 -5.02 26.22
C VAL A 376 18.56 -6.51 26.29
N ARG A 377 17.90 -7.26 27.18
CA ARG A 377 18.08 -8.71 27.30
C ARG A 377 17.65 -9.46 26.02
N ALA A 378 16.56 -9.04 25.39
CA ALA A 378 16.16 -9.57 24.10
C ALA A 378 17.20 -9.26 23.01
N MET A 379 17.74 -8.03 22.97
CA MET A 379 18.74 -7.64 21.97
C MET A 379 20.02 -8.50 22.05
N GLU A 380 20.40 -9.01 23.22
CA GLU A 380 21.55 -9.92 23.37
C GLU A 380 21.37 -11.24 22.59
N LYS A 381 20.13 -11.73 22.50
CA LYS A 381 19.77 -12.97 21.80
C LYS A 381 19.48 -12.75 20.31
N HIS A 382 19.23 -11.50 19.91
CA HIS A 382 18.77 -11.14 18.57
C HIS A 382 19.74 -10.20 17.85
N ALA A 383 20.79 -10.80 17.28
CA ALA A 383 21.86 -10.09 16.55
C ALA A 383 21.40 -9.03 15.53
N PRO A 384 20.35 -9.24 14.71
CA PRO A 384 19.90 -8.24 13.75
C PRO A 384 19.46 -6.90 14.37
N PHE A 385 18.98 -6.90 15.61
CA PHE A 385 18.58 -5.70 16.34
C PHE A 385 19.74 -5.00 17.06
N ARG A 386 20.97 -5.52 16.94
CA ARG A 386 22.21 -4.85 17.39
C ARG A 386 22.94 -4.13 16.26
N ARG A 387 22.38 -4.15 15.06
CA ARG A 387 22.99 -3.59 13.86
C ARG A 387 22.67 -2.11 13.69
N LEU A 388 23.55 -1.40 13.00
CA LEU A 388 23.36 -0.04 12.54
C LEU A 388 23.55 0.02 11.03
N ILE A 389 22.78 0.89 10.38
CA ILE A 389 22.95 1.18 8.95
C ILE A 389 23.73 2.48 8.84
N LEU A 390 24.99 2.40 8.39
CA LEU A 390 25.84 3.56 8.17
C LEU A 390 25.39 4.36 6.93
N GLU A 391 25.94 5.57 6.74
CA GLU A 391 25.52 6.47 5.66
C GLU A 391 25.86 5.96 4.24
N ASP A 392 26.85 5.07 4.15
CA ASP A 392 27.27 4.34 2.96
C ASP A 392 26.48 3.04 2.72
N ASP A 393 25.37 2.84 3.45
CA ASP A 393 24.54 1.63 3.46
C ASP A 393 25.27 0.36 3.95
N THR A 394 26.47 0.50 4.56
CA THR A 394 27.14 -0.61 5.24
C THR A 394 26.40 -0.97 6.53
N ILE A 395 26.09 -2.25 6.68
CA ILE A 395 25.48 -2.78 7.90
C ILE A 395 26.59 -3.22 8.85
N VAL A 396 26.67 -2.56 10.00
CA VAL A 396 27.63 -2.92 11.06
C VAL A 396 26.89 -3.62 12.19
N GLU A 397 27.37 -4.78 12.58
CA GLU A 397 26.92 -5.49 13.77
C GLU A 397 27.86 -5.21 14.94
N ASN A 398 27.31 -4.84 16.10
CA ASN A 398 28.08 -4.60 17.30
C ASN A 398 27.78 -5.65 18.38
N GLU A 399 28.83 -6.17 19.04
CA GLU A 399 28.66 -7.05 20.21
C GLU A 399 28.11 -6.29 21.41
N ASN A 400 28.63 -5.09 21.65
CA ASN A 400 28.13 -4.14 22.64
C ASN A 400 27.26 -3.10 21.93
N PHE A 401 26.11 -2.79 22.51
CA PHE A 401 25.12 -1.97 21.83
C PHE A 401 24.45 -0.98 22.76
N ASP A 402 23.98 0.09 22.15
CA ASP A 402 23.29 1.17 22.82
C ASP A 402 21.77 0.94 22.78
N LEU A 403 21.03 1.58 23.70
CA LEU A 403 19.58 1.62 23.67
C LEU A 403 19.09 3.07 23.64
N GLY A 404 18.22 3.41 22.69
CA GLY A 404 17.61 4.73 22.59
C GLY A 404 16.25 4.79 23.28
N ILE A 405 15.95 5.90 23.95
CA ILE A 405 14.66 6.21 24.55
C ILE A 405 14.15 7.52 23.97
N ALA A 406 13.00 7.52 23.31
CA ALA A 406 12.38 8.73 22.81
C ALA A 406 11.78 9.53 23.97
N VAL A 407 12.19 10.81 24.08
CA VAL A 407 11.78 11.75 25.11
C VAL A 407 11.19 12.97 24.42
N ALA A 408 9.95 13.32 24.80
CA ALA A 408 9.34 14.58 24.40
C ALA A 408 10.02 15.75 25.14
N ILE A 409 10.45 16.75 24.38
CA ILE A 409 11.02 18.01 24.85
C ILE A 409 10.08 19.17 24.47
N GLU A 410 10.39 20.38 24.94
CA GLU A 410 9.55 21.56 24.71
C GLU A 410 9.35 21.86 23.22
N GLY A 411 8.15 22.36 22.86
CA GLY A 411 7.81 22.74 21.49
C GLY A 411 7.44 21.57 20.57
N ASP A 412 6.88 20.48 21.11
CA ASP A 412 6.47 19.27 20.35
C ASP A 412 7.64 18.57 19.63
N ARG A 413 8.85 18.74 20.17
CA ARG A 413 10.06 18.14 19.62
C ARG A 413 10.37 16.83 20.34
N LEU A 414 10.96 15.91 19.60
CA LEU A 414 11.42 14.62 20.11
C LEU A 414 12.95 14.59 20.14
N ALA A 415 13.51 14.11 21.25
CA ALA A 415 14.92 13.82 21.39
C ALA A 415 15.11 12.36 21.81
N THR A 416 16.23 11.76 21.43
CA THR A 416 16.56 10.39 21.82
C THR A 416 17.61 10.42 22.92
N ALA A 417 17.24 9.95 24.11
CA ALA A 417 18.19 9.69 25.20
C ALA A 417 18.86 8.33 24.96
N VAL A 418 20.20 8.28 24.89
CA VAL A 418 20.93 7.05 24.56
C VAL A 418 21.64 6.49 25.80
N ILE A 419 21.37 5.22 26.10
CA ILE A 419 22.09 4.43 27.10
C ILE A 419 23.24 3.73 26.38
N THR A 420 24.46 4.19 26.60
CA THR A 420 25.66 3.64 25.96
C THR A 420 26.06 2.30 26.55
N GLU A 421 26.43 1.34 25.70
CA GLU A 421 26.81 -0.04 26.07
C GLU A 421 25.81 -0.66 27.06
N ALA A 422 24.52 -0.58 26.72
CA ALA A 422 23.41 -0.96 27.59
C ALA A 422 23.51 -2.41 28.08
N ASN A 423 24.03 -3.31 27.26
CA ASN A 423 24.21 -4.73 27.60
C ASN A 423 25.24 -4.98 28.72
N ARG A 424 26.24 -4.10 28.87
CA ARG A 424 27.32 -4.26 29.86
C ARG A 424 26.97 -3.78 31.26
N LYS A 425 25.88 -3.02 31.41
CA LYS A 425 25.49 -2.42 32.68
C LYS A 425 24.81 -3.46 33.57
N SER A 426 25.13 -3.43 34.86
CA SER A 426 24.29 -4.11 35.86
C SER A 426 22.91 -3.44 35.96
N TRP A 427 21.94 -4.12 36.57
CA TRP A 427 20.59 -3.57 36.74
C TRP A 427 20.58 -2.22 37.46
N ASP A 428 21.34 -2.11 38.56
CA ASP A 428 21.37 -0.89 39.38
C ASP A 428 21.99 0.28 38.60
N GLU A 429 23.11 0.03 37.91
CA GLU A 429 23.76 1.01 37.04
C GLU A 429 22.85 1.41 35.87
N PHE A 430 22.17 0.45 35.23
CA PHE A 430 21.25 0.72 34.14
C PHE A 430 20.08 1.59 34.59
N ALA A 431 19.46 1.27 35.74
CA ALA A 431 18.34 2.04 36.27
C ALA A 431 18.74 3.46 36.69
N GLU A 432 19.95 3.65 37.21
CA GLU A 432 20.50 4.97 37.52
C GLU A 432 20.79 5.78 36.25
N VAL A 433 21.52 5.20 35.30
CA VAL A 433 21.85 5.84 34.02
C VAL A 433 20.57 6.22 33.26
N TYR A 434 19.59 5.31 33.16
CA TYR A 434 18.31 5.57 32.51
C TYR A 434 17.65 6.84 33.06
N ARG A 435 17.52 6.95 34.39
CA ARG A 435 16.87 8.12 35.01
C ARG A 435 17.62 9.40 34.69
N LYS A 436 18.94 9.37 34.87
CA LYS A 436 19.81 10.52 34.62
C LYS A 436 19.69 11.03 33.19
N ILE A 437 19.83 10.15 32.19
CA ILE A 437 19.79 10.57 30.79
C ILE A 437 18.41 11.08 30.36
N VAL A 438 17.33 10.46 30.86
CA VAL A 438 15.96 10.89 30.50
C VAL A 438 15.67 12.27 31.08
N ASP A 439 16.11 12.54 32.31
CA ASP A 439 15.97 13.84 32.96
C ASP A 439 16.84 14.90 32.27
N GLU A 440 18.10 14.58 31.91
CA GLU A 440 18.98 15.48 31.16
C GLU A 440 18.45 15.81 29.76
N THR A 441 17.96 14.80 29.03
CA THR A 441 17.37 15.00 27.69
C THR A 441 16.09 15.84 27.76
N ARG A 442 15.24 15.62 28.77
CA ARG A 442 14.06 16.46 29.01
C ARG A 442 14.45 17.92 29.34
N GLY A 443 15.61 18.12 29.97
CA GLY A 443 16.21 19.44 30.22
C GLY A 443 16.84 20.12 29.00
N GLY A 444 16.74 19.52 27.80
CA GLY A 444 17.20 20.13 26.55
C GLY A 444 18.56 19.64 26.05
N ARG A 445 19.19 18.66 26.70
CA ARG A 445 20.43 18.05 26.22
C ARG A 445 20.14 17.07 25.07
N VAL A 446 20.58 17.41 23.87
CA VAL A 446 20.45 16.55 22.67
C VAL A 446 21.84 16.08 22.26
N ASP A 447 22.25 14.91 22.74
CA ASP A 447 23.45 14.25 22.23
C ASP A 447 23.05 13.47 20.97
N ALA A 448 23.76 13.72 19.86
CA ALA A 448 23.55 13.02 18.58
C ALA A 448 24.14 11.61 18.63
N MET A 449 23.58 10.75 19.49
CA MET A 449 23.97 9.35 19.58
C MET A 449 22.89 8.47 18.94
N ASN A 450 23.38 7.46 18.22
CA ASN A 450 22.59 6.63 17.33
C ASN A 450 22.47 5.23 17.94
N ALA A 451 21.26 4.81 18.32
CA ALA A 451 21.03 3.49 18.90
C ALA A 451 20.41 2.52 17.86
N PRO A 452 20.78 1.22 17.87
CA PRO A 452 20.16 0.22 17.00
C PRO A 452 18.64 0.12 17.16
N VAL A 453 18.16 0.19 18.40
CA VAL A 453 16.74 0.15 18.76
C VAL A 453 16.39 1.37 19.60
N VAL A 454 15.27 2.01 19.26
CA VAL A 454 14.69 3.12 20.01
C VAL A 454 13.35 2.70 20.61
N ILE A 455 13.13 2.97 21.90
CA ILE A 455 11.85 2.76 22.58
C ILE A 455 11.10 4.08 22.62
N SER A 456 9.87 4.09 22.13
CA SER A 456 8.93 5.21 22.27
C SER A 456 7.73 4.78 23.10
N SER A 457 7.42 5.52 24.16
CA SER A 457 6.28 5.20 25.03
C SER A 457 5.33 6.38 25.09
N LEU A 458 4.11 6.18 24.60
CA LEU A 458 3.00 7.12 24.76
C LEU A 458 1.90 6.56 25.66
N GLY A 459 2.20 5.52 26.45
CA GLY A 459 1.24 4.92 27.38
C GLY A 459 0.68 5.92 28.40
N ALA A 460 1.45 6.95 28.78
CA ALA A 460 0.99 8.03 29.65
C ALA A 460 -0.15 8.88 29.03
N PHE A 461 -0.26 8.90 27.71
CA PHE A 461 -1.31 9.59 26.96
C PHE A 461 -2.51 8.69 26.63
N GLY A 462 -2.55 7.45 27.14
CA GLY A 462 -3.65 6.51 26.90
C GLY A 462 -3.66 5.89 25.50
N VAL A 463 -2.58 6.05 24.72
CA VAL A 463 -2.45 5.43 23.39
C VAL A 463 -2.22 3.94 23.57
N ARG A 464 -3.05 3.08 22.94
CA ARG A 464 -2.94 1.62 23.09
C ARG A 464 -1.94 0.99 22.13
N ALA A 465 -1.95 1.42 20.87
CA ALA A 465 -1.04 0.95 19.83
C ALA A 465 -0.69 2.12 18.91
N GLY A 466 0.46 2.04 18.24
CA GLY A 466 0.93 3.03 17.30
C GLY A 466 2.10 2.48 16.50
N ALA A 467 2.18 2.81 15.21
CA ALA A 467 3.30 2.38 14.36
C ALA A 467 4.37 3.49 14.35
N PRO A 468 5.47 3.35 15.11
CA PRO A 468 6.53 4.35 15.09
C PRO A 468 7.31 4.29 13.78
N ILE A 469 7.97 5.39 13.43
CA ILE A 469 8.87 5.46 12.28
C ILE A 469 10.28 5.03 12.73
N VAL A 470 10.97 4.23 11.91
CA VAL A 470 12.39 3.91 12.11
C VAL A 470 13.24 5.02 11.50
N VAL A 471 14.06 5.66 12.32
CA VAL A 471 14.94 6.75 11.88
C VAL A 471 16.37 6.22 11.77
N PRO A 472 16.96 6.15 10.56
CA PRO A 472 18.34 5.70 10.41
C PRO A 472 19.33 6.57 11.22
N PRO A 473 20.36 5.95 11.81
CA PRO A 473 20.87 4.61 11.51
C PRO A 473 20.23 3.46 12.33
N SER A 474 19.18 3.74 13.11
CA SER A 474 18.45 2.71 13.85
C SER A 474 17.82 1.69 12.90
N VAL A 475 17.78 0.44 13.34
CA VAL A 475 17.17 -0.69 12.61
C VAL A 475 15.74 -0.94 13.08
N GLY A 476 15.40 -0.54 14.31
CA GLY A 476 14.06 -0.73 14.85
C GLY A 476 13.60 0.36 15.80
N THR A 477 12.28 0.54 15.88
CA THR A 477 11.64 1.36 16.90
C THR A 477 10.48 0.59 17.52
N LEU A 478 10.55 0.43 18.84
CA LEU A 478 9.54 -0.25 19.64
C LEU A 478 8.62 0.79 20.27
N PHE A 479 7.34 0.73 19.92
CA PHE A 479 6.31 1.49 20.58
C PHE A 479 5.69 0.68 21.72
N VAL A 480 5.60 1.29 22.90
CA VAL A 480 4.98 0.71 24.09
C VAL A 480 3.68 1.45 24.40
N GLY A 481 2.57 0.73 24.26
CA GLY A 481 1.23 1.22 24.54
C GLY A 481 0.88 1.35 26.03
N SER A 482 -0.32 1.87 26.27
CA SER A 482 -0.96 1.89 27.58
C SER A 482 -1.50 0.51 27.98
N ALA A 483 -1.44 0.21 29.27
CA ALA A 483 -2.03 -0.99 29.83
C ALA A 483 -3.56 -0.95 29.65
N HIS A 484 -4.13 -2.04 29.17
CA HIS A 484 -5.56 -2.18 28.95
C HIS A 484 -6.01 -3.63 29.15
N ARG A 485 -7.31 -3.84 29.29
CA ARG A 485 -7.88 -5.18 29.48
C ARG A 485 -8.23 -5.82 28.16
N GLU A 486 -7.82 -7.07 28.01
CA GLU A 486 -8.14 -7.89 26.86
C GLU A 486 -8.60 -9.30 27.28
N ILE A 487 -9.39 -9.94 26.43
CA ILE A 487 -9.86 -11.31 26.64
C ILE A 487 -8.89 -12.24 25.91
N LEU A 488 -8.03 -12.92 26.67
CA LEU A 488 -7.08 -13.87 26.13
C LEU A 488 -7.68 -15.30 26.12
N PRO A 489 -7.51 -16.06 25.03
CA PRO A 489 -7.85 -17.47 25.01
C PRO A 489 -6.92 -18.24 25.95
N ASN A 490 -7.46 -18.89 26.99
CA ASN A 490 -6.71 -19.75 27.90
C ASN A 490 -7.29 -21.19 27.86
N GLY A 491 -6.95 -21.91 26.79
CA GLY A 491 -7.47 -23.25 26.53
C GLY A 491 -9.00 -23.26 26.35
N LYS A 492 -9.73 -23.85 27.30
CA LYS A 492 -11.21 -23.99 27.24
C LYS A 492 -11.98 -22.81 27.85
N LYS A 493 -11.30 -21.83 28.46
CA LYS A 493 -11.94 -20.65 29.05
C LYS A 493 -11.22 -19.39 28.59
N ASN A 494 -12.01 -18.35 28.37
CA ASN A 494 -11.50 -17.01 28.11
C ASN A 494 -11.17 -16.34 29.45
N GLU A 495 -9.95 -15.82 29.58
CA GLU A 495 -9.49 -15.09 30.77
C GLU A 495 -9.35 -13.61 30.41
N THR A 496 -9.90 -12.73 31.23
CA THR A 496 -9.61 -11.30 31.10
C THR A 496 -8.29 -10.99 31.80
N ALA A 497 -7.31 -10.51 31.04
CA ALA A 497 -6.00 -10.13 31.55
C ALA A 497 -5.70 -8.66 31.22
N GLU A 498 -4.85 -8.04 32.04
CA GLU A 498 -4.27 -6.74 31.71
C GLU A 498 -3.03 -6.94 30.84
N VAL A 499 -3.00 -6.29 29.68
CA VAL A 499 -1.95 -6.41 28.67
C VAL A 499 -1.46 -5.04 28.23
N ILE A 500 -0.26 -5.00 27.66
CA ILE A 500 0.25 -3.88 26.89
C ILE A 500 0.48 -4.34 25.44
N THR A 501 0.14 -3.51 24.47
CA THR A 501 0.49 -3.76 23.07
C THR A 501 1.87 -3.20 22.78
N LEU A 502 2.73 -4.06 22.26
CA LEU A 502 4.05 -3.72 21.74
C LEU A 502 3.95 -3.63 20.22
N SER A 503 4.28 -2.49 19.64
CA SER A 503 4.32 -2.32 18.17
C SER A 503 5.75 -2.09 17.73
N LEU A 504 6.33 -3.05 17.01
CA LEU A 504 7.72 -2.98 16.54
C LEU A 504 7.71 -2.64 15.05
N THR A 505 8.27 -1.48 14.70
CA THR A 505 8.63 -1.16 13.32
C THR A 505 10.11 -1.44 13.13
N PHE A 506 10.49 -2.07 12.02
CA PHE A 506 11.87 -2.41 11.69
C PHE A 506 12.18 -2.20 10.20
N ASP A 507 13.46 -2.02 9.88
CA ASP A 507 13.94 -1.95 8.49
C ASP A 507 14.10 -3.37 7.91
N HIS A 508 13.27 -3.68 6.91
CA HIS A 508 13.24 -5.00 6.26
C HIS A 508 14.51 -5.30 5.44
N ARG A 509 15.40 -4.31 5.24
CA ARG A 509 16.75 -4.55 4.69
C ARG A 509 17.65 -5.34 5.65
N VAL A 510 17.42 -5.21 6.95
CA VAL A 510 18.29 -5.80 8.00
C VAL A 510 17.63 -6.96 8.71
N VAL A 511 16.30 -6.91 8.88
CA VAL A 511 15.53 -7.90 9.64
C VAL A 511 14.37 -8.42 8.79
N ASN A 512 14.24 -9.75 8.68
CA ASN A 512 13.08 -10.38 8.05
C ASN A 512 11.93 -10.58 9.04
N GLY A 513 10.70 -10.73 8.53
CA GLY A 513 9.48 -10.89 9.36
C GLY A 513 9.58 -11.94 10.46
N ALA A 514 10.14 -13.12 10.19
CA ALA A 514 10.31 -14.17 11.20
C ALA A 514 11.31 -13.76 12.31
N GLY A 515 12.40 -13.08 11.95
CA GLY A 515 13.39 -12.58 12.91
C GLY A 515 12.82 -11.48 13.81
N ALA A 516 12.02 -10.59 13.24
CA ALA A 516 11.32 -9.55 13.99
C ALA A 516 10.24 -10.14 14.91
N ALA A 517 9.47 -11.13 14.45
CA ALA A 517 8.47 -11.82 15.25
C ALA A 517 9.10 -12.53 16.45
N ASN A 518 10.22 -13.24 16.25
CA ASN A 518 10.96 -13.88 17.34
C ASN A 518 11.48 -12.86 18.36
N PHE A 519 12.04 -11.73 17.90
CA PHE A 519 12.52 -10.67 18.80
C PHE A 519 11.38 -10.05 19.62
N ALA A 520 10.23 -9.77 18.99
CA ALA A 520 9.07 -9.24 19.70
C ALA A 520 8.48 -10.25 20.68
N HIS A 521 8.51 -11.54 20.33
CA HIS A 521 8.13 -12.63 21.23
C HIS A 521 9.08 -12.72 22.44
N GLU A 522 10.39 -12.61 22.23
CA GLU A 522 11.39 -12.59 23.29
C GLU A 522 11.18 -11.40 24.24
N ILE A 523 10.93 -10.20 23.71
CA ILE A 523 10.57 -9.03 24.54
C ILE A 523 9.31 -9.31 25.37
N LYS A 524 8.30 -9.93 24.76
CA LYS A 524 7.07 -10.33 25.46
C LYS A 524 7.40 -11.30 26.61
N GLU A 525 8.19 -12.34 26.38
CA GLU A 525 8.55 -13.32 27.42
C GLU A 525 9.33 -12.66 28.56
N GLU A 526 10.31 -11.81 28.24
CA GLU A 526 11.09 -11.05 29.24
C GLU A 526 10.20 -10.11 30.08
N ILE A 527 9.14 -9.53 29.49
CA ILE A 527 8.15 -8.70 30.20
C ILE A 527 7.23 -9.57 31.07
N GLU A 528 6.68 -10.66 30.53
CA GLU A 528 5.73 -11.54 31.22
C GLU A 528 6.37 -12.31 32.38
N GLN A 529 7.68 -12.53 32.32
CA GLN A 529 8.45 -13.21 33.35
C GLN A 529 9.32 -12.26 34.19
N PHE A 530 9.16 -10.94 33.99
CA PHE A 530 10.09 -9.94 34.53
C PHE A 530 10.27 -10.05 36.04
N ARG A 531 11.55 -10.06 36.46
CA ARG A 531 11.97 -9.94 37.86
C ARG A 531 13.13 -8.97 37.92
N ILE A 532 13.14 -8.11 38.94
CA ILE A 532 14.28 -7.24 39.19
C ILE A 532 15.51 -8.10 39.50
N PRO A 533 16.58 -8.05 38.69
CA PRO A 533 17.80 -8.80 38.96
C PRO A 533 18.36 -8.40 40.33
N THR A 534 18.75 -9.38 41.13
CA THR A 534 19.38 -9.13 42.44
C THR A 534 20.89 -9.25 42.25
N THR A 535 21.64 -8.29 42.76
CA THR A 535 23.11 -8.23 42.72
C THR A 535 23.68 -9.31 43.65
N ALA A 536 23.60 -10.58 43.27
CA ALA A 536 24.33 -11.67 43.90
C ALA A 536 25.62 -11.91 43.11
N ALA A 537 26.75 -11.88 43.82
CA ALA A 537 28.09 -11.96 43.27
C ALA A 537 28.26 -13.11 42.27
N ALA A 538 28.91 -12.81 41.15
CA ALA A 538 29.52 -13.82 40.30
C ALA A 538 30.58 -14.57 41.12
N SER A 539 30.22 -15.74 41.64
CA SER A 539 31.17 -16.74 42.12
C SER A 539 30.74 -18.12 41.62
N SER A 540 31.58 -18.67 40.75
CA SER A 540 31.80 -20.09 40.48
C SER A 540 30.58 -20.94 40.11
N ASP A 541 30.46 -21.26 38.82
CA ASP A 541 30.35 -22.66 38.41
C ASP A 541 31.08 -22.87 37.08
N LYS A 542 32.38 -23.17 37.20
CA LYS A 542 33.06 -24.11 36.31
C LYS A 542 33.12 -25.42 37.08
N SER A 543 32.38 -26.43 36.62
CA SER A 543 32.71 -27.84 36.82
C SER A 543 32.35 -28.59 35.55
#